data_AF-A0A6P3GR90-F1
#
_entry.id   AF-A0A6P3GR90-F1
#
_cell.length_a   1.000
_cell.length_b   1.000
_cell.length_c   1.000
_cell.angle_alpha   90.00
_cell.angle_beta   90.00
_cell.angle_gamma   90.00
#
_symmetry.space_group_name_H-M   'P 1'
#
loop_
_entity.id
_entity.type
_entity.pdbx_description
1 polymer ?
#
loop_
_entity_poly.entity_id
_entity_poly.type
_entity_poly.pdbx_seq_one_letter_code
_entity_poly.pdbx_strand_id
1 'polypeptide(L)' 'MRKKPALAGGGGPEGDLLQEHWLVEDMFTFENVGFTKDVGNVKFLVCADCEVGPIGWHCLDDKDSFYVALDRVSHE' A
#
# COMPACT_ATOMS: atom_id res chain seq x y z
N MET A 1 -17.16 -0.79 -19.56
CA MET A 1 -16.66 0.56 -19.26
C MET A 1 -16.89 0.85 -17.78
N ARG A 2 -15.85 0.78 -16.93
CA ARG A 2 -15.96 1.25 -15.54
C ARG A 2 -15.46 2.68 -15.48
N LYS A 3 -16.31 3.57 -14.96
CA LYS A 3 -16.02 5.00 -14.82
C LYS A 3 -14.93 5.18 -13.77
N LYS A 4 -13.79 5.76 -14.15
CA LYS A 4 -12.84 6.37 -13.22
C LYS A 4 -13.56 7.48 -12.45
N PRO A 5 -13.50 7.53 -11.11
CA PRO A 5 -13.92 8.72 -10.40
C PRO A 5 -12.90 9.81 -10.71
N ALA A 6 -13.34 10.85 -11.40
CA ALA A 6 -12.58 12.08 -11.52
C ALA A 6 -12.66 12.79 -10.16
N LEU A 7 -11.61 12.71 -9.35
CA LEU A 7 -11.47 13.62 -8.23
C LEU A 7 -10.96 14.95 -8.75
N ALA A 8 -11.77 15.98 -8.48
CA ALA A 8 -11.56 17.36 -8.85
C ALA A 8 -10.27 17.93 -8.24
N GLY A 9 -9.59 18.79 -8.99
CA GLY A 9 -8.42 19.53 -8.51
C GLY A 9 -8.73 20.40 -7.28
N GLY A 10 -7.82 20.37 -6.31
CA GLY A 10 -7.82 21.26 -5.15
C GLY A 10 -7.03 20.71 -3.96
N GLY A 11 -5.75 21.08 -3.85
CA GLY A 11 -4.98 21.24 -2.59
C GLY A 11 -4.93 20.12 -1.54
N GLY A 12 -5.41 18.91 -1.82
CA GLY A 12 -5.31 17.76 -0.91
C GLY A 12 -3.96 17.04 -1.03
N PRO A 13 -3.60 16.18 -0.06
CA PRO A 13 -2.43 15.32 -0.18
C PRO A 13 -2.56 14.45 -1.44
N GLU A 14 -1.49 14.43 -2.24
CA GLU A 14 -1.43 13.67 -3.49
C GLU A 14 -1.46 12.16 -3.21
N GLY A 15 -2.30 11.41 -3.92
CA GLY A 15 -2.44 9.96 -3.74
C GLY A 15 -3.61 9.36 -4.52
N ASP A 16 -3.64 8.02 -4.59
CA ASP A 16 -4.66 7.26 -5.31
C ASP A 16 -5.54 6.47 -4.34
N LEU A 17 -6.83 6.31 -4.69
CA LEU A 17 -7.74 5.37 -4.04
C LEU A 17 -7.72 4.05 -4.82
N LEU A 18 -6.94 3.09 -4.34
CA LEU A 18 -6.84 1.74 -4.92
C LEU A 18 -7.83 0.80 -4.23
N GLN A 19 -8.37 -0.18 -4.96
CA GLN A 19 -9.38 -1.12 -4.47
C GLN A 19 -8.96 -2.59 -4.60
N GLU A 20 -7.88 -2.86 -5.33
CA GLU A 20 -7.41 -4.21 -5.61
C GLU A 20 -6.09 -4.43 -4.86
N HIS A 21 -6.10 -5.38 -3.93
CA HIS A 21 -4.95 -5.69 -3.08
C HIS A 21 -4.78 -7.19 -2.88
N TRP A 22 -3.53 -7.63 -2.73
CA TRP A 22 -3.20 -8.88 -2.07
C TRP A 22 -3.25 -8.66 -0.57
N LEU A 23 -4.00 -9.50 0.13
CA LEU A 23 -3.97 -9.59 1.59
C LEU A 23 -2.91 -10.62 1.99
N VAL A 24 -2.00 -10.21 2.86
CA VAL A 24 -1.02 -11.06 3.52
C VAL A 24 -1.29 -11.02 5.01
N GLU A 25 -1.36 -12.18 5.67
CA GLU A 25 -1.79 -12.28 7.06
C GLU A 25 -0.64 -12.17 8.08
N ASP A 26 0.59 -12.41 7.65
CA ASP A 26 1.77 -12.37 8.50
C ASP A 26 2.91 -11.64 7.78
N MET A 27 3.55 -10.69 8.48
CA MET A 27 4.71 -9.98 7.97
C MET A 27 5.88 -10.90 7.58
N PHE A 28 6.00 -12.08 8.22
CA PHE A 28 7.04 -13.05 7.90
C PHE A 28 6.77 -13.85 6.61
N THR A 29 5.59 -13.67 6.00
CA THR A 29 5.27 -14.28 4.69
C THR A 29 5.89 -13.49 3.53
N PHE A 30 6.28 -12.24 3.73
CA PHE A 30 6.97 -11.47 2.69
C PHE A 30 8.42 -11.93 2.53
N GLU A 31 8.81 -12.23 1.29
CA GLU A 31 10.22 -12.51 0.95
C GLU A 31 11.10 -11.26 1.17
N ASN A 32 10.71 -10.13 0.60
CA ASN A 32 11.44 -8.85 0.71
C ASN A 32 10.46 -7.67 0.76
N VAL A 33 10.33 -7.03 1.92
CA VAL A 33 9.50 -5.83 2.09
C VAL A 33 10.09 -4.90 3.15
N GLY A 34 10.02 -3.60 2.90
CA GLY A 34 10.35 -2.55 3.87
C GLY A 34 9.08 -1.96 4.49
N PHE A 35 9.20 -1.48 5.72
CA PHE A 35 8.12 -0.75 6.41
C PHE A 35 8.59 0.66 6.75
N THR A 36 7.75 1.66 6.47
CA THR A 36 8.02 3.03 6.89
C THR A 36 7.87 3.19 8.41
N LYS A 37 8.29 4.36 8.91
CA LYS A 37 7.79 4.85 10.20
C LYS A 37 6.26 4.99 10.12
N ASP A 38 5.64 4.82 11.27
CA ASP A 38 4.21 5.01 11.48
C ASP A 38 3.81 6.47 11.22
N VAL A 39 2.74 6.65 10.43
CA VAL A 39 2.08 7.94 10.23
C VAL A 39 0.67 7.81 10.77
N GLY A 40 0.47 8.31 12.00
CA GLY A 40 -0.76 8.05 12.75
C GLY A 40 -0.79 6.59 13.22
N ASN A 41 -1.57 5.75 12.53
CA ASN A 41 -1.70 4.32 12.85
C ASN A 41 -1.44 3.41 11.65
N VAL A 42 -0.81 3.95 10.60
CA VAL A 42 -0.55 3.24 9.36
C VAL A 42 0.96 3.17 9.12
N LYS A 43 1.41 1.99 8.71
CA LYS A 43 2.73 1.80 8.10
C LYS A 43 2.55 1.55 6.61
N PHE A 44 3.34 2.23 5.79
CA PHE A 44 3.40 1.95 4.37
C PHE A 44 4.45 0.88 4.10
N LEU A 45 4.13 0.01 3.14
CA LEU A 45 5.06 -1.00 2.64
C LEU A 45 5.82 -0.39 1.46
N VAL A 46 7.12 -0.63 1.41
CA VAL A 46 8.04 -0.17 0.36
C VAL A 46 8.89 -1.34 -0.14
N CYS A 47 9.53 -1.18 -1.31
CA CYS A 47 10.54 -2.14 -1.75
C CYS A 47 11.72 -2.17 -0.77
N ALA A 48 12.17 -3.34 -0.34
CA ALA A 48 13.31 -3.47 0.57
C ALA A 48 14.65 -3.09 -0.09
N ASP A 49 14.78 -3.24 -1.41
CA ASP A 49 16.04 -3.02 -2.12
C ASP A 49 16.22 -1.58 -2.59
N CYS A 50 15.16 -0.97 -3.13
CA CYS A 50 15.22 0.37 -3.73
C CYS A 50 14.46 1.44 -2.94
N GLU A 51 13.77 1.07 -1.86
CA GLU A 51 13.00 1.95 -0.97
C GLU A 51 11.87 2.75 -1.66
N VAL A 52 11.55 2.44 -2.92
CA VAL A 52 10.43 3.05 -3.65
C VAL A 52 9.10 2.52 -3.12
N GLY A 53 8.16 3.43 -2.90
CA GLY A 53 6.80 3.12 -2.50
C GLY A 53 5.90 4.36 -2.41
N PRO A 54 4.69 4.23 -1.86
CA PRO A 54 4.15 3.03 -1.21
C PRO A 54 3.70 1.96 -2.22
N ILE A 55 4.06 0.71 -1.96
CA ILE A 55 3.54 -0.49 -2.68
C ILE A 55 2.39 -1.17 -1.93
N GLY A 56 2.20 -0.81 -0.66
CA GLY A 56 1.15 -1.36 0.18
C GLY A 56 0.96 -0.57 1.47
N TRP A 57 0.04 -1.03 2.31
CA TRP A 57 -0.26 -0.41 3.60
C TRP A 57 -0.66 -1.47 4.65
N HIS A 58 -0.46 -1.10 5.91
CA HIS A 58 -0.83 -1.89 7.08
C HIS A 58 -1.33 -0.96 8.19
N CYS A 59 -2.46 -1.29 8.81
CA CYS A 59 -2.96 -0.58 9.98
C CYS A 59 -2.50 -1.30 11.25
N LEU A 60 -1.93 -0.57 12.21
CA LEU A 60 -1.43 -1.17 13.45
C LEU A 60 -2.55 -1.67 14.38
N ASP A 61 -3.81 -1.24 14.17
CA ASP A 61 -4.97 -1.81 14.86
C ASP A 61 -5.28 -3.23 14.39
N ASP A 62 -4.88 -3.58 13.16
CA ASP A 62 -5.09 -4.88 12.54
C ASP A 62 -3.74 -5.55 12.25
N LYS A 63 -3.23 -6.25 13.27
CA LYS A 63 -1.86 -6.80 13.29
C LYS A 63 -1.59 -7.81 12.18
N ASP A 64 -2.64 -8.48 11.73
CA ASP A 64 -2.56 -9.64 10.85
C ASP A 64 -3.10 -9.31 9.45
N SER A 65 -3.17 -8.01 9.09
CA SER A 65 -3.60 -7.58 7.75
C SER A 65 -2.60 -6.64 7.11
N PHE A 66 -1.98 -7.10 6.03
CA PHE A 66 -1.06 -6.34 5.20
C PHE A 66 -1.57 -6.33 3.76
N TYR A 67 -1.73 -5.15 3.18
CA TYR A 67 -2.31 -4.99 1.85
C TYR A 67 -1.26 -4.53 0.85
N VAL A 68 -0.97 -5.33 -0.18
CA VAL A 68 -0.12 -4.94 -1.32
C VAL A 68 -1.00 -4.56 -2.49
N ALA A 69 -0.88 -3.32 -2.99
CA ALA A 69 -1.71 -2.83 -4.06
C ALA A 69 -1.25 -3.37 -5.43
N LEU A 70 -2.16 -4.01 -6.17
CA LEU A 70 -1.83 -4.67 -7.44
C LEU A 70 -1.26 -3.68 -8.47
N ASP A 71 -1.79 -2.45 -8.50
CA ASP A 71 -1.34 -1.39 -9.42
C ASP A 71 0.07 -0.86 -9.11
N ARG A 72 0.64 -1.20 -7.96
CA ARG A 72 1.95 -0.70 -7.50
C ARG A 72 3.07 -1.74 -7.58
N VAL A 73 2.75 -2.96 -8.03
CA VAL A 73 3.71 -4.06 -8.21
C VAL A 73 3.55 -4.73 -9.57
N SER A 74 4.60 -5.42 -10.03
CA SER A 74 4.55 -6.26 -11.22
C SER A 74 4.29 -7.71 -10.83
N HIS A 75 3.67 -8.48 -11.73
CA HIS A 75 3.33 -9.89 -11.54
C HIS A 75 4.02 -10.72 -12.62
N GLU A 76 4.64 -11.84 -12.23
CA GLU A 76 5.28 -12.82 -13.12
C GLU A 76 4.73 -14.22 -12.85
#